data_AF-A0A3A1QZK5-F1
#
_entry.id   AF-A0A3A1QZK5-F1
#
_cell.length_a   1.000
_cell.length_b   1.000
_cell.length_c   1.000
_cell.angle_alpha   90.00
_cell.angle_beta   90.00
_cell.angle_gamma   90.00
#
_symmetry.space_group_name_H-M   'P 1'
#
loop_
_entity.id
_entity.type
_entity.pdbx_description
1 polymer ?
#
loop_
_entity_poly.entity_id
_entity_poly.type
_entity_poly.pdbx_seq_one_letter_code
_entity_poly.pdbx_strand_id
1 'polypeptide(L)'
;MKNLIFKTFGVPSWSFLIGFLFVILSGFGGRIASSLSRQGSEEVWMVSEELTRAWTYIPLIVGIAFLTLAVSTFSITYYFWQKRRGELDAGLS
;
A
#
# COMPACT_ATOMS: atom_id res chain seq x y z
N MET A 1 -25.75 6.37 7.00
CA MET A 1 -24.98 5.11 6.82
C MET A 1 -23.68 5.28 6.03
N LYS A 2 -23.63 6.02 4.92
CA LYS A 2 -22.39 6.21 4.11
C LYS A 2 -21.17 6.68 4.93
N ASN A 3 -21.31 7.71 5.77
CA ASN A 3 -20.21 8.21 6.61
C ASN A 3 -19.69 7.18 7.63
N LEU A 4 -20.53 6.26 8.09
CA LEU A 4 -20.11 5.23 9.05
C LEU A 4 -19.25 4.18 8.34
N ILE A 5 -19.64 3.74 7.15
CA ILE A 5 -18.88 2.78 6.34
C ILE A 5 -17.52 3.35 5.95
N PHE A 6 -17.46 4.61 5.50
CA PHE A 6 -16.18 5.27 5.18
C PHE A 6 -15.27 5.40 6.40
N LYS A 7 -15.84 5.68 7.58
CA LYS A 7 -15.06 5.72 8.83
C LYS A 7 -14.59 4.33 9.27
N THR A 8 -15.40 3.31 9.04
CA THR A 8 -15.12 1.92 9.41
C THR A 8 -14.03 1.32 8.51
N PHE A 9 -14.13 1.47 7.19
CA PHE A 9 -13.18 0.86 6.24
C PHE A 9 -12.05 1.81 5.80
N GLY A 10 -11.87 2.94 6.48
CA GLY A 10 -10.86 3.94 6.14
C GLY A 10 -9.43 3.40 6.22
N VAL A 11 -9.08 2.75 7.34
CA VAL A 11 -7.72 2.19 7.54
C VAL A 11 -7.40 1.10 6.50
N PRO A 12 -8.23 0.07 6.29
CA PRO A 12 -7.97 -0.92 5.25
C PRO A 12 -7.83 -0.32 3.85
N SER A 13 -8.70 0.63 3.50
CA SER A 13 -8.69 1.26 2.18
C SER A 13 -7.43 2.09 1.96
N TRP A 14 -7.02 2.89 2.95
CA TRP A 14 -5.80 3.70 2.88
C TRP A 14 -4.55 2.82 2.78
N SER A 15 -4.44 1.80 3.63
CA SER A 15 -3.34 0.84 3.59
C SER A 15 -3.28 0.11 2.24
N PHE A 16 -4.43 -0.26 1.67
CA PHE A 16 -4.47 -0.88 0.34
C PHE A 16 -3.93 0.05 -0.75
N LEU A 17 -4.41 1.29 -0.78
CA LEU A 17 -4.01 2.28 -1.79
C LEU A 17 -2.52 2.61 -1.70
N ILE A 18 -1.99 2.82 -0.48
CA ILE A 18 -0.55 3.02 -0.27
C ILE A 18 0.22 1.77 -0.70
N GLY A 19 -0.18 0.59 -0.21
CA GLY A 19 0.53 -0.65 -0.49
C GLY A 19 0.64 -0.90 -1.99
N PHE A 20 -0.48 -0.71 -2.71
CA PHE A 20 -0.53 -0.82 -4.16
C PHE A 20 0.37 0.20 -4.88
N LEU A 21 0.36 1.47 -4.43
CA LEU A 21 1.24 2.50 -4.98
C LEU A 21 2.73 2.10 -4.84
N PHE A 22 3.14 1.59 -3.69
CA PHE A 22 4.51 1.18 -3.44
C PHE A 22 4.94 -0.04 -4.28
N VAL A 23 4.03 -0.99 -4.51
CA VAL A 23 4.26 -2.10 -5.45
C VAL A 23 4.45 -1.59 -6.88
N ILE A 24 3.64 -0.63 -7.32
CA ILE A 24 3.81 -0.01 -8.64
C ILE A 24 5.17 0.68 -8.74
N LEU A 25 5.54 1.48 -7.73
CA LEU A 25 6.83 2.18 -7.70
C LEU A 25 8.01 1.21 -7.78
N SER A 26 7.94 0.08 -7.08
CA SER A 26 8.92 -1.00 -7.17
C SER A 26 9.10 -1.51 -8.61
N GLY A 27 8.01 -1.70 -9.35
CA GLY A 27 8.06 -2.13 -10.75
C GLY A 27 8.78 -1.15 -11.68
N PHE A 28 8.92 0.11 -11.26
CA PHE A 28 9.67 1.14 -11.99
C PHE A 28 11.06 1.42 -11.39
N GLY A 29 11.56 0.58 -10.48
CA GLY A 29 12.78 0.82 -9.72
C GLY A 29 14.01 1.19 -10.57
N GLY A 30 14.23 0.50 -11.69
CA GLY A 30 15.33 0.82 -12.61
C GLY A 30 15.22 2.18 -13.28
N ARG A 31 14.00 2.62 -13.66
CA ARG A 31 13.77 3.94 -14.26
C ARG A 31 13.93 5.06 -13.22
N ILE A 32 13.53 4.80 -11.99
CA ILE A 32 13.68 5.75 -10.88
C ILE A 32 15.16 5.89 -10.54
N ALA A 33 15.87 4.77 -10.40
CA ALA A 33 17.31 4.74 -10.15
C ALA A 33 18.08 5.50 -11.25
N SER A 34 17.77 5.27 -12.52
CA SER A 34 18.42 5.98 -13.63
C SER A 34 18.15 7.47 -13.65
N SER A 35 16.96 7.89 -13.23
CA SER A 35 16.57 9.31 -13.19
C SER A 35 17.26 10.04 -12.03
N LEU A 36 17.42 9.37 -10.88
CA LEU A 36 18.05 9.94 -9.69
C LEU A 36 19.59 9.90 -9.73
N SER A 37 20.17 8.93 -10.43
CA SER A 37 21.63 8.82 -10.57
C SER A 37 22.21 9.79 -11.59
N ARG A 38 21.38 10.42 -12.43
CA ARG A 38 21.83 11.33 -13.49
C ARG A 38 22.39 12.61 -12.87
N GLN A 39 23.72 12.74 -12.85
CA GLN A 39 24.40 14.01 -12.61
C GLN A 39 24.61 14.74 -13.95
N GLY A 40 23.96 15.88 -14.15
CA GLY A 40 24.32 16.86 -15.17
C GLY A 40 24.43 16.35 -16.62
N SER A 41 25.40 16.90 -17.34
CA SER A 41 25.57 16.88 -18.81
C SER A 41 26.44 15.74 -19.34
N GLU A 42 26.62 14.64 -18.61
CA GLU A 42 27.43 13.52 -19.09
C GLU A 42 26.63 12.65 -20.11
N GLU A 43 27.27 12.35 -21.24
CA GLU A 43 26.64 11.61 -22.36
C GLU A 43 26.45 10.10 -22.06
N VAL A 44 27.20 9.55 -21.09
CA VAL A 44 27.09 8.16 -20.64
C VAL A 44 27.25 8.12 -19.12
N TRP A 45 26.19 7.77 -18.39
CA TRP A 45 26.28 7.51 -16.94
C TRP A 45 25.83 6.10 -16.59
N MET A 46 26.58 5.45 -15.71
CA MET A 46 26.30 4.11 -15.22
C MET A 46 25.40 4.19 -13.98
N VAL A 47 24.25 3.52 -14.01
CA VAL A 47 23.39 3.36 -12.83
C VAL A 47 23.92 2.17 -12.03
N SER A 48 24.20 2.37 -10.73
CA SER A 48 24.64 1.24 -9.90
C SER A 48 23.54 0.20 -9.76
N GLU A 49 23.93 -1.08 -9.76
CA GLU A 49 23.00 -2.19 -9.61
C GLU A 49 22.32 -2.13 -8.23
N GLU A 50 23.06 -1.68 -7.23
CA GLU A 50 22.65 -1.49 -5.84
C GLU A 50 21.55 -0.45 -5.72
N LEU A 51 21.66 0.68 -6.45
CA LEU A 51 20.63 1.72 -6.46
C LEU A 51 19.35 1.20 -7.14
N THR A 52 19.51 0.46 -8.24
CA THR A 52 18.39 -0.19 -8.93
C THR A 52 17.69 -1.22 -8.02
N ARG A 53 18.47 -2.06 -7.33
CA ARG A 53 17.96 -3.03 -6.36
C ARG A 53 17.27 -2.34 -5.18
N ALA A 54 17.82 -1.25 -4.65
CA ALA A 54 17.21 -0.48 -3.57
C ALA A 54 15.83 0.07 -3.97
N TRP A 55 15.73 0.72 -5.13
CA TRP A 55 14.46 1.26 -5.65
C TRP A 55 13.47 0.18 -6.10
N THR A 56 13.93 -1.04 -6.31
CA THR A 56 13.05 -2.18 -6.61
C THR A 56 12.55 -2.80 -5.31
N TYR A 57 13.45 -3.23 -4.42
CA TYR A 57 13.07 -4.08 -3.28
C TYR A 57 12.58 -3.31 -2.06
N ILE A 58 13.08 -2.11 -1.77
CA ILE A 58 12.60 -1.34 -0.59
C ILE A 58 11.12 -0.96 -0.78
N PRO A 59 10.70 -0.35 -1.90
CA PRO A 59 9.29 -0.07 -2.12
C PRO A 59 8.44 -1.34 -2.17
N LEU A 60 8.97 -2.45 -2.70
CA LEU A 60 8.25 -3.72 -2.74
C LEU A 60 7.91 -4.23 -1.34
N ILE A 61 8.91 -4.27 -0.44
CA ILE A 61 8.75 -4.74 0.93
C ILE A 61 7.74 -3.86 1.67
N VAL A 62 7.87 -2.54 1.54
CA VAL A 62 6.92 -1.58 2.13
C VAL A 62 5.51 -1.80 1.58
N GLY A 63 5.38 -1.98 0.26
CA GLY A 63 4.11 -2.26 -0.40
C GLY A 63 3.43 -3.53 0.12
N ILE A 64 4.18 -4.64 0.20
CA ILE A 64 3.69 -5.92 0.73
C ILE A 64 3.27 -5.78 2.20
N ALA A 65 4.04 -5.06 3.03
CA ALA A 65 3.69 -4.83 4.43
C ALA A 65 2.35 -4.09 4.56
N PHE A 66 2.14 -3.03 3.76
CA PHE A 66 0.87 -2.29 3.74
C PHE A 66 -0.30 -3.11 3.18
N LEU A 67 -0.08 -3.94 2.17
CA LEU A 67 -1.11 -4.84 1.64
C LEU A 67 -1.51 -5.90 2.67
N THR A 68 -0.54 -6.46 3.40
CA THR A 68 -0.80 -7.37 4.52
C THR A 68 -1.63 -6.68 5.59
N LEU A 69 -1.25 -5.46 5.98
CA LEU A 69 -1.99 -4.64 6.93
C LEU A 69 -3.42 -4.37 6.45
N ALA A 70 -3.60 -4.09 5.16
CA ALA A 70 -4.92 -3.87 4.56
C ALA A 70 -5.81 -5.10 4.69
N VAL A 71 -5.30 -6.29 4.37
CA VAL A 71 -6.05 -7.56 4.48
C VAL A 71 -6.40 -7.87 5.94
N SER A 72 -5.44 -7.72 6.86
CA SER A 72 -5.66 -7.98 8.28
C SER A 72 -6.70 -7.04 8.88
N THR A 73 -6.54 -5.73 8.65
CA THR A 73 -7.47 -4.73 9.17
C THR A 73 -8.84 -4.84 8.52
N PHE A 74 -8.92 -5.12 7.21
CA PHE A 74 -10.19 -5.38 6.53
C PHE A 74 -10.93 -6.55 7.18
N SER A 75 -10.24 -7.67 7.40
CA SER A 75 -10.84 -8.88 7.97
C SER A 75 -11.40 -8.62 9.37
N ILE A 76 -10.60 -7.97 10.23
CA ILE A 76 -11.03 -7.60 11.60
C ILE A 76 -12.23 -6.67 11.56
N THR A 77 -12.15 -5.60 10.76
CA THR A 77 -13.21 -4.61 10.67
C THR A 77 -14.50 -5.19 10.09
N TYR A 78 -14.39 -6.03 9.06
CA TYR A 78 -15.52 -6.71 8.44
C TYR A 78 -16.22 -7.63 9.44
N TYR A 79 -15.46 -8.41 10.21
CA TYR A 79 -16.01 -9.27 11.26
C TYR A 79 -16.83 -8.49 12.30
N PHE A 80 -16.28 -7.39 12.83
CA PHE A 80 -17.01 -6.56 13.81
C PHE A 80 -18.22 -5.86 13.20
N TRP A 81 -18.14 -5.44 11.94
CA TRP A 81 -19.27 -4.84 11.24
C TRP A 81 -20.41 -5.84 11.02
N GLN A 82 -20.07 -7.07 10.61
CA GLN A 82 -21.05 -8.14 10.44
C GLN A 82 -21.71 -8.52 11.76
N LYS A 83 -20.93 -8.65 12.84
CA LYS A 83 -21.46 -8.94 14.18
C LYS A 83 -22.46 -7.87 14.65
N ARG A 84 -22.12 -6.59 14.53
CA ARG A 84 -23.02 -5.49 14.91
C ARG A 84 -24.31 -5.46 14.09
N ARG A 85 -24.25 -5.81 12.80
CA ARG A 85 -25.46 -5.92 11.99
C ARG A 85 -26.37 -7.04 12.49
N GLY A 86 -25.81 -8.19 12.84
CA GLY A 86 -26.58 -9.30 13.41
C GLY A 86 -27.25 -8.95 14.75
N GLU A 87 -26.59 -8.20 15.62
CA GLU A 87 -27.18 -7.73 16.90
C GLU A 87 -28.36 -6.77 16.67
N LEU A 88 -28.20 -5.84 15.72
CA LEU A 88 -29.27 -4.93 15.31
C LEU A 88 -30.47 -5.67 14.71
N ASP A 89 -30.22 -6.66 13.85
CA ASP A 89 -31.28 -7.47 13.22
C ASP A 89 -32.00 -8.38 14.25
N ALA A 90 -31.33 -8.75 15.34
CA ALA A 90 -31.89 -9.54 16.43
C ALA A 90 -32.65 -8.71 17.48
N GLY A 91 -32.72 -7.38 17.33
CA GLY A 91 -33.39 -6.49 18.29
C GLY A 91 -32.67 -6.37 19.64
N LEU A 92 -31.39 -6.75 19.69
CA LEU A 92 -30.52 -6.61 20.87
C LEU A 92 -29.76 -5.30 20.71
N SER A 93 -30.30 -4.20 21.26
CA SER A 93 -29.65 -2.88 21.28
C SER A 93 -29.15 -2.51 22.67
#